data_AF-A0AAV3P4R7-F1
#
_entry.id   AF-A0AAV3P4R7-F1
#
_cell.length_a   1.000
_cell.length_b   1.000
_cell.length_c   1.000
_cell.angle_alpha   90.00
_cell.angle_beta   90.00
_cell.angle_gamma   90.00
#
_symmetry.space_group_name_H-M   'P 1'
#
loop_
_entity.id
_entity.type
_entity.pdbx_description
1 polymer ?
#
loop_
_entity_poly.entity_id
_entity_poly.type
_entity_poly.pdbx_seq_one_letter_code
_entity_poly.pdbx_strand_id
1 'polypeptide(L)'
;MGVLWSLRTNLSYANGETPFGLLYGAEAVIPVEVGPPTFRLMGFDEEDNNQRMREYMNFTDELGDQALFRMQKYKHLMARSYNRRVMNPQFKFGDLVMKLYSANHLKDKKMLSPKWTISC
;
A
#
# COMPACT_ATOMS: atom_id res chain seq x y z
N MET A 1 -11.04 0.78 17.65
CA MET A 1 -11.79 0.44 16.42
C MET A 1 -11.54 1.38 15.22
N GLY A 2 -10.59 2.34 15.26
CA GLY A 2 -10.42 3.33 14.16
C GLY A 2 -9.40 3.01 13.06
N VAL A 3 -8.37 2.20 13.34
CA VAL A 3 -7.21 2.03 12.43
C VAL A 3 -7.53 1.17 11.21
N LEU A 4 -8.26 0.07 11.38
CA LEU A 4 -8.62 -0.80 10.26
C LEU A 4 -9.57 -0.10 9.28
N TRP A 5 -10.51 0.68 9.82
CA TRP A 5 -11.47 1.41 9.01
C TRP A 5 -10.79 2.53 8.22
N SER A 6 -9.93 3.31 8.88
CA SER A 6 -9.16 4.34 8.19
C SER A 6 -8.27 3.78 7.08
N LEU A 7 -7.66 2.60 7.27
CA LEU A 7 -6.88 1.96 6.20
C LEU A 7 -7.73 1.52 5.00
N ARG A 8 -9.01 1.19 5.22
CA ARG A 8 -9.92 0.71 4.15
C ARG A 8 -10.60 1.86 3.40
N THR A 9 -10.85 2.98 4.05
CA THR A 9 -11.61 4.11 3.48
C THR A 9 -10.74 5.28 3.03
N ASN A 10 -9.43 5.31 3.36
CA ASN A 10 -8.53 6.33 2.83
C ASN A 10 -8.04 5.98 1.43
N LEU A 11 -7.77 7.02 0.64
CA LEU A 11 -7.14 6.90 -0.67
C LEU A 11 -5.73 6.34 -0.51
N SER A 12 -5.41 5.30 -1.27
CA SER A 12 -4.06 4.76 -1.31
C SER A 12 -3.18 5.64 -2.21
N TYR A 13 -2.02 6.06 -1.71
CA TYR A 13 -1.08 6.87 -2.47
C TYR A 13 -0.56 6.18 -3.75
N ALA A 14 -0.60 4.84 -3.80
CA ALA A 14 -0.06 4.07 -4.92
C ALA A 14 -0.98 4.03 -6.15
N ASN A 15 -2.30 4.07 -5.96
CA ASN A 15 -3.30 3.92 -7.02
C ASN A 15 -4.37 5.03 -7.01
N GLY A 16 -4.45 5.83 -5.95
CA GLY A 16 -5.41 6.93 -5.82
C GLY A 16 -6.84 6.46 -5.52
N GLU A 17 -7.03 5.18 -5.22
CA GLU A 17 -8.34 4.57 -4.93
C GLU A 17 -8.40 4.09 -3.48
N THR A 18 -9.61 3.95 -2.94
CA THR A 18 -9.79 3.35 -1.61
C THR A 18 -9.78 1.81 -1.71
N PRO A 19 -9.16 1.09 -0.77
CA PRO A 19 -9.23 -0.37 -0.74
C PRO A 19 -10.66 -0.93 -0.68
N PHE A 20 -11.58 -0.22 -0.01
CA PHE A 20 -12.99 -0.59 0.01
C PHE A 20 -13.65 -0.43 -1.37
N GLY A 21 -13.41 0.70 -2.04
CA GLY A 21 -13.93 0.96 -3.39
C GLY A 21 -13.47 -0.06 -4.41
N LEU A 22 -12.22 -0.53 -4.33
CA LEU A 22 -11.71 -1.57 -5.21
C LEU A 22 -12.33 -2.96 -4.95
N LEU A 23 -12.74 -3.25 -3.72
CA LEU A 23 -13.28 -4.57 -3.37
C LEU A 23 -14.80 -4.66 -3.59
N TYR A 24 -15.52 -3.58 -3.30
CA TYR A 24 -16.98 -3.56 -3.32
C TYR A 24 -17.56 -2.71 -4.44
N GLY A 25 -16.73 -1.99 -5.20
CA GLY A 25 -17.18 -1.17 -6.33
C GLY A 25 -17.95 0.09 -5.94
N ALA A 26 -17.89 0.52 -4.67
CA ALA A 26 -18.61 1.68 -4.16
C ALA A 26 -17.85 2.39 -3.05
N GLU A 27 -18.14 3.68 -2.84
CA GLU A 27 -17.55 4.44 -1.74
C GLU A 27 -18.10 3.96 -0.38
N ALA A 28 -17.21 3.82 0.62
CA ALA A 28 -17.61 3.40 1.96
C ALA A 28 -18.24 4.57 2.75
N VAL A 29 -19.36 4.32 3.44
CA VAL A 29 -19.88 5.25 4.45
C VAL A 29 -18.98 5.21 5.68
N ILE A 30 -18.54 6.39 6.14
CA ILE A 30 -17.65 6.48 7.31
C ILE A 30 -18.51 6.49 8.58
N PRO A 31 -18.14 5.78 9.67
CA PRO A 31 -18.92 5.72 10.91
C PRO A 31 -19.32 7.07 11.51
N VAL A 32 -18.54 8.13 11.27
CA VAL A 32 -18.87 9.49 11.70
C VAL A 32 -20.13 10.04 11.02
N GLU A 33 -20.46 9.52 9.83
CA GLU A 33 -21.61 9.92 9.04
C GLU A 33 -22.92 9.25 9.49
N VAL A 34 -22.85 8.19 10.31
CA VAL A 34 -23.99 7.36 10.75
C VAL A 34 -24.67 7.89 12.01
N GLY A 35 -23.99 8.73 12.80
CA GLY A 35 -24.52 9.25 14.07
C GLY A 35 -25.42 10.48 13.90
N PRO A 36 -24.88 11.65 13.51
CA PRO A 36 -25.66 12.82 13.16
C PRO A 36 -26.16 12.71 11.71
N PRO A 37 -27.35 13.26 11.37
CA PRO A 37 -27.79 13.33 9.98
C PRO A 37 -26.81 14.21 9.21
N THR A 38 -25.97 13.58 8.41
CA THR A 38 -25.04 14.25 7.49
C THR A 38 -25.78 14.61 6.21
N PHE A 39 -25.23 15.56 5.44
CA PHE A 39 -25.77 15.95 4.13
C PHE A 39 -26.01 14.73 3.21
N ARG A 40 -25.12 13.71 3.31
CA ARG A 40 -25.24 12.43 2.60
C ARG A 40 -26.49 11.65 2.95
N LEU A 41 -26.86 11.59 4.24
CA LEU A 41 -28.06 10.89 4.70
C LEU A 41 -29.33 11.70 4.43
N MET A 42 -29.28 13.03 4.53
CA MET A 42 -30.44 13.89 4.28
C MET A 42 -30.83 13.95 2.79
N GLY A 43 -29.87 13.84 1.88
CA GLY A 43 -30.09 13.81 0.43
C GLY A 43 -30.07 12.42 -0.18
N PHE A 44 -30.21 11.36 0.63
CA PHE A 44 -30.22 9.99 0.12
C PHE A 44 -31.50 9.73 -0.67
N ASP A 45 -31.34 9.42 -1.95
CA ASP A 45 -32.39 8.89 -2.81
C ASP A 45 -32.01 7.48 -3.26
N GLU A 46 -32.91 6.53 -3.01
CA GLU A 46 -32.66 5.12 -3.28
C GLU A 46 -32.61 4.83 -4.79
N GLU A 47 -33.41 5.55 -5.58
CA GLU A 47 -33.49 5.33 -7.03
C GLU A 47 -32.23 5.86 -7.74
N ASP A 48 -31.80 7.08 -7.41
CA ASP A 48 -30.52 7.65 -7.86
C ASP A 48 -29.32 6.82 -7.38
N ASN A 49 -29.32 6.34 -6.14
CA ASN A 49 -28.25 5.47 -5.63
C ASN A 49 -28.17 4.13 -6.39
N ASN A 50 -29.31 3.51 -6.69
CA ASN A 50 -29.37 2.28 -7.47
C ASN A 50 -28.92 2.50 -8.92
N GLN A 51 -29.26 3.63 -9.52
CA GLN A 51 -28.78 4.02 -10.85
C GLN A 51 -27.26 4.21 -10.86
N ARG A 52 -26.73 4.98 -9.91
CA ARG A 52 -25.28 5.18 -9.74
C ARG A 52 -24.53 3.88 -9.47
N MET A 53 -25.11 2.96 -8.70
CA MET A 53 -24.49 1.66 -8.42
C MET A 53 -24.38 0.81 -9.69
N ARG A 54 -25.40 0.83 -10.56
CA ARG A 54 -25.33 0.15 -11.88
C ARG A 54 -24.27 0.77 -12.79
N GLU A 55 -24.16 2.09 -12.80
CA GLU A 55 -23.12 2.78 -13.56
C GLU A 55 -21.73 2.43 -13.02
N TYR A 56 -21.54 2.48 -11.70
CA TYR A 56 -20.29 2.07 -11.06
C TYR A 56 -19.88 0.64 -11.40
N MET A 57 -20.82 -0.32 -11.39
CA MET A 57 -20.54 -1.71 -11.79
C MET A 57 -20.02 -1.84 -13.22
N ASN A 58 -20.42 -0.94 -14.13
CA ASN A 58 -19.88 -0.94 -15.49
C ASN A 58 -18.45 -0.38 -15.54
N PHE A 59 -18.10 0.52 -14.61
CA PHE A 59 -16.78 1.12 -14.50
C PHE A 59 -15.81 0.36 -13.58
N THR A 60 -16.27 -0.61 -12.76
CA THR A 60 -15.41 -1.29 -11.78
C THR A 60 -14.23 -2.00 -12.43
N ASP A 61 -14.42 -2.56 -13.62
CA ASP A 61 -13.36 -3.24 -14.36
C ASP A 61 -12.30 -2.24 -14.85
N GLU A 62 -12.75 -1.13 -15.44
CA GLU A 62 -11.85 -0.05 -15.89
C GLU A 62 -11.10 0.61 -14.73
N LEU A 63 -11.79 0.85 -13.60
CA LEU A 63 -11.21 1.38 -12.37
C LEU A 63 -10.19 0.41 -11.77
N GLY A 64 -10.49 -0.88 -11.78
CA GLY A 64 -9.59 -1.94 -11.34
C GLY A 64 -8.31 -1.97 -12.18
N ASP A 65 -8.43 -1.97 -13.50
CA ASP A 65 -7.30 -1.95 -14.43
C ASP A 65 -6.48 -0.67 -14.30
N GLN A 66 -7.12 0.48 -14.16
CA GLN A 66 -6.42 1.74 -13.94
C GLN A 66 -5.67 1.75 -12.60
N ALA A 67 -6.28 1.22 -11.55
CA ALA A 67 -5.64 1.10 -10.24
C ALA A 67 -4.45 0.13 -10.27
N LEU A 68 -4.58 -1.01 -10.98
CA LEU A 68 -3.48 -1.96 -11.20
C LEU A 68 -2.33 -1.30 -11.96
N PHE A 69 -2.62 -0.59 -13.05
CA PHE A 69 -1.62 0.13 -13.84
C PHE A 69 -0.86 1.17 -13.00
N ARG A 70 -1.59 1.99 -12.22
CA ARG A 70 -0.98 2.97 -11.31
C ARG A 70 -0.12 2.29 -10.24
N MET A 71 -0.61 1.21 -9.62
CA MET A 71 0.14 0.45 -8.63
C MET A 71 1.42 -0.16 -9.22
N GLN A 72 1.36 -0.71 -10.43
CA GLN A 72 2.52 -1.25 -11.11
C GLN A 72 3.55 -0.15 -11.40
N LYS A 73 3.10 1.00 -11.92
CA LYS A 73 3.96 2.18 -12.13
C LYS A 73 4.61 2.64 -10.82
N TYR A 74 3.84 2.72 -9.73
CA TYR A 74 4.35 3.08 -8.41
C TYR A 74 5.43 2.09 -7.93
N LYS A 75 5.16 0.78 -8.00
CA LYS A 75 6.13 -0.27 -7.66
C LYS A 75 7.42 -0.15 -8.47
N HIS A 76 7.32 0.09 -9.78
CA HIS A 76 8.49 0.29 -10.64
C HIS A 76 9.29 1.54 -10.24
N LEU A 77 8.64 2.67 -9.94
CA LEU A 77 9.32 3.88 -9.48
C LEU A 77 10.02 3.65 -8.15
N MET A 78 9.36 2.99 -7.21
CA MET A 78 9.95 2.65 -5.91
C MET A 78 11.16 1.73 -6.06
N ALA A 79 11.03 0.65 -6.84
CA ALA A 79 12.11 -0.28 -7.15
C ALA A 79 13.28 0.44 -7.84
N ARG A 80 13.01 1.30 -8.82
CA ARG A 80 14.05 2.10 -9.49
C ARG A 80 14.76 3.04 -8.52
N SER A 81 14.02 3.70 -7.62
CA SER A 81 14.60 4.59 -6.61
C SER A 81 15.47 3.83 -5.61
N TYR A 82 15.08 2.61 -5.26
CA TYR A 82 15.81 1.73 -4.34
C TYR A 82 17.07 1.20 -5.04
N ASN A 83 16.91 0.59 -6.21
CA ASN A 83 18.02 0.03 -7.00
C ASN A 83 19.01 1.11 -7.48
N ARG A 84 18.60 2.38 -7.61
CA ARG A 84 19.55 3.47 -7.87
C ARG A 84 20.46 3.74 -6.67
N ARG A 85 19.92 3.61 -5.44
CA ARG A 85 20.65 3.86 -4.19
C ARG A 85 21.47 2.65 -3.77
N VAL A 86 20.92 1.46 -3.99
CA VAL A 86 21.62 0.20 -3.80
C VAL A 86 22.44 -0.05 -5.06
N MET A 87 23.68 0.44 -5.07
CA MET A 87 24.67 -0.09 -6.01
C MET A 87 24.67 -1.61 -5.83
N ASN A 88 24.48 -2.36 -6.92
CA ASN A 88 24.68 -3.81 -6.94
C ASN A 88 26.12 -4.06 -7.39
N PRO A 89 27.12 -4.08 -6.48
CA PRO A 89 28.45 -4.54 -6.84
C PRO A 89 28.36 -5.97 -7.37
N GLN A 90 28.94 -6.19 -8.54
CA GLN A 90 29.19 -7.55 -9.03
C GLN A 90 30.37 -8.11 -8.24
N PHE A 91 30.08 -9.00 -7.30
CA PHE A 91 31.11 -9.71 -6.55
C PHE A 91 31.65 -10.87 -7.39
N LYS A 92 32.96 -11.01 -7.43
CA LYS A 92 33.67 -12.14 -8.03
C LYS A 92 34.06 -13.14 -6.94
N PHE A 93 34.33 -14.36 -7.35
CA PHE A 93 34.88 -15.37 -6.45
C PHE A 93 36.21 -14.89 -5.88
N GLY A 94 36.34 -14.87 -4.55
CA GLY A 94 37.51 -14.35 -3.84
C GLY A 94 37.39 -12.89 -3.39
N ASP A 95 36.31 -12.18 -3.73
CA ASP A 95 36.07 -10.84 -3.19
C ASP A 95 35.63 -10.90 -1.72
N LEU A 96 36.28 -10.12 -0.86
CA LEU A 96 35.88 -10.01 0.54
C LEU A 96 34.68 -9.06 0.67
N VAL A 97 33.58 -9.57 1.21
CA VAL A 97 32.35 -8.80 1.42
C VAL A 97 32.03 -8.66 2.91
N MET A 98 31.52 -7.49 3.30
CA MET A 98 31.03 -7.26 4.65
C MET A 98 29.57 -7.69 4.75
N LYS A 99 29.32 -8.75 5.52
CA LYS A 99 27.99 -9.27 5.80
C LYS A 99 27.52 -8.81 7.17
N LEU A 100 26.37 -8.14 7.21
CA LEU A 100 25.70 -7.81 8.48
C LEU A 100 25.23 -9.10 9.17
N TYR A 101 25.44 -9.21 10.48
CA TYR A 101 24.87 -10.32 11.25
C TYR A 101 23.34 -10.28 11.20
N SER A 102 22.71 -11.46 11.21
CA SER A 102 21.25 -11.55 11.34
C SER A 102 20.79 -10.97 12.68
N ALA A 103 19.52 -10.56 12.76
CA ALA A 103 18.94 -9.98 13.97
C ALA A 103 19.13 -10.87 15.21
N ASN A 104 19.13 -12.20 15.04
CA ASN A 104 19.37 -13.15 16.13
C ASN A 104 20.83 -13.10 16.60
N HIS A 105 21.81 -13.20 15.69
CA HIS A 105 23.24 -13.10 16.04
C HIS A 105 23.64 -11.73 16.62
N LEU A 106 22.92 -10.66 16.26
CA LEU A 106 23.16 -9.34 16.84
C LEU A 106 22.71 -9.24 18.31
N LYS A 107 21.71 -10.03 18.75
CA LYS A 107 21.28 -10.06 20.16
C LYS A 107 22.32 -10.70 21.07
N ASP A 108 23.04 -11.68 20.54
CA ASP A 108 24.08 -12.41 21.28
C ASP A 108 25.40 -11.63 21.34
N LYS A 109 25.53 -10.56 20.54
CA LYS A 109 26.70 -9.68 20.49
C LYS A 109 26.65 -8.66 21.63
N LYS A 110 27.79 -8.51 22.34
CA LYS A 110 27.97 -7.46 23.35
C LYS A 110 27.90 -6.07 22.70
N MET A 111 27.48 -5.05 23.46
CA MET A 111 27.11 -3.68 23.04
C MET A 111 28.16 -2.89 22.21
N LEU A 112 29.39 -3.39 22.07
CA LEU A 112 30.46 -2.76 21.29
C LEU A 112 31.08 -3.69 20.24
N SER A 113 30.48 -4.87 20.04
CA SER A 113 30.98 -5.83 19.07
C SER A 113 30.60 -5.41 17.65
N PRO A 114 31.46 -5.68 16.65
CA PRO A 114 31.14 -5.37 15.25
C PRO A 114 29.84 -6.03 14.83
N LYS A 115 28.98 -5.26 14.17
CA LYS A 115 27.68 -5.71 13.63
C LYS A 115 27.82 -6.45 12.30
N TRP A 116 29.02 -6.47 11.73
CA TRP A 116 29.33 -7.13 10.46
C TRP A 116 30.46 -8.14 10.65
N THR A 117 30.52 -9.11 9.73
CA THR A 117 31.62 -10.05 9.54
C THR A 117 32.13 -9.95 8.13
N ILE A 118 33.42 -10.19 7.93
CA ILE A 118 33.98 -10.32 6.59
C ILE A 118 33.80 -11.79 6.18
N SER A 119 33.27 -12.01 4.98
CA SER A 119 33.17 -13.32 4.34
C SER A 119 33.79 -13.26 2.95
N CYS A 120 34.47 -14.35 2.56
CA CYS A 120 34.89 -14.65 1.20
C CYS A 120 33.72 -15.34 0.46
#